data_AF-A0A3D4W481-F1
#
_entry.id   AF-A0A3D4W481-F1
#
_cell.length_a   1.000
_cell.length_b   1.000
_cell.length_c   1.000
_cell.angle_alpha   90.00
_cell.angle_beta   90.00
_cell.angle_gamma   90.00
#
_symmetry.space_group_name_H-M   'P 1'
#
loop_
_entity.id
_entity.type
_entity.pdbx_description
1 polymer ?
#
loop_
_entity_poly.entity_id
_entity_poly.type
_entity_poly.pdbx_seq_one_letter_code
_entity_poly.pdbx_strand_id
1 'polypeptide(L)'
;MERSCFSEKTLTLSVLTAEFARCVLQTGAPVTARSFLLRGLPMTLALVLITALTAGAEQRADSFGGTDLRSRVVCGGLGLWFVWEAVETFRQAQELCWENFSSMAMLGLLPLLLWAGWKLEPAVLVRCAPILCWAAALAGLLCLLGLNGQFHWEKLMLPTEPVTLTLPLYPEYFALPLFCPAKQVRCAVWLPVKTFILAGSFALCTELVFGAGNALPGIELLRAGRLGSISRFDALVLLVWLAAAMFRFCVLVQVARQLAGWLWGRATPAEENA
;
A
#
# COMPACT_ATOMS: atom_id res chain seq x y z
N MET A 1 -15.35 -2.97 -24.68
CA MET A 1 -15.14 -2.75 -23.24
C MET A 1 -13.67 -2.44 -23.00
N GLU A 2 -13.29 -1.17 -22.97
CA GLU A 2 -11.96 -0.79 -22.47
C GLU A 2 -11.94 -1.02 -20.96
N ARG A 3 -11.39 -2.17 -20.53
CA ARG A 3 -11.08 -2.41 -19.11
C ARG A 3 -10.15 -1.27 -18.68
N SER A 4 -10.55 -0.50 -17.67
CA SER A 4 -9.70 0.53 -17.07
C SER A 4 -8.47 -0.14 -16.46
N CYS A 5 -7.42 -0.31 -17.26
CA CYS A 5 -6.21 -1.01 -16.86
C CYS A 5 -5.36 -0.09 -15.99
N PHE A 6 -5.32 -0.38 -14.70
CA PHE A 6 -4.30 0.17 -13.84
C PHE A 6 -2.96 -0.50 -14.15
N SER A 7 -1.89 0.29 -14.11
CA SER A 7 -0.53 -0.21 -14.25
C SER A 7 -0.12 -0.97 -12.98
N GLU A 8 0.71 -2.00 -13.13
CA GLU A 8 1.40 -2.65 -12.01
C GLU A 8 1.98 -1.62 -11.03
N LYS A 9 2.60 -0.55 -11.56
CA LYS A 9 3.22 0.51 -10.75
C LYS A 9 2.23 1.24 -9.83
N THR A 10 1.00 1.43 -10.30
CA THR A 10 -0.07 2.08 -9.54
C THR A 10 -0.48 1.21 -8.35
N LEU A 11 -0.65 -0.09 -8.58
CA LEU A 11 -0.99 -1.05 -7.51
C LEU A 11 0.18 -1.27 -6.55
N THR A 12 1.42 -1.32 -7.05
CA THR A 12 2.59 -1.41 -6.16
C THR A 12 2.68 -0.18 -5.27
N LEU A 13 2.50 1.02 -5.84
CA LEU A 13 2.58 2.25 -5.07
C LEU A 13 1.44 2.32 -4.05
N SER A 14 0.22 1.94 -4.42
CA SER A 14 -0.90 1.94 -3.47
C SER A 14 -0.64 1.02 -2.29
N VAL A 15 -0.27 -0.23 -2.52
CA VAL A 15 -0.07 -1.20 -1.43
C VAL A 15 1.16 -0.83 -0.59
N LEU A 16 2.27 -0.44 -1.22
CA LEU A 16 3.47 -0.01 -0.49
C LEU A 16 3.21 1.23 0.38
N THR A 17 2.32 2.13 -0.06
CA THR A 17 1.93 3.30 0.74
C THR A 17 1.20 2.90 2.01
N ALA A 18 0.28 1.92 1.92
CA ALA A 18 -0.45 1.43 3.08
C ALA A 18 0.44 0.67 4.06
N GLU A 19 1.38 -0.11 3.53
CA GLU A 19 2.37 -0.83 4.35
C GLU A 19 3.34 0.09 5.04
N PHE A 20 3.80 1.14 4.33
CA PHE A 20 4.62 2.17 4.95
C PHE A 20 3.87 2.86 6.08
N ALA A 21 2.59 3.17 5.88
CA ALA A 21 1.74 3.77 6.92
C ALA A 21 1.68 2.89 8.17
N ARG A 22 1.45 1.58 7.98
CA ARG A 22 1.49 0.60 9.07
C ARG A 22 2.85 0.60 9.77
N CYS A 23 3.95 0.54 9.02
CA CYS A 23 5.28 0.53 9.60
C CYS A 23 5.60 1.80 10.41
N VAL A 24 5.11 2.97 9.97
CA VAL A 24 5.36 4.26 10.63
C VAL A 24 4.46 4.48 11.85
N LEU A 25 3.16 4.18 11.72
CA LEU A 25 2.13 4.49 12.72
C LEU A 25 1.92 3.40 13.76
N GLN A 26 2.17 2.14 13.42
CA GLN A 26 1.87 1.04 14.32
C GLN A 26 2.86 1.03 15.47
N THR A 27 2.35 1.29 16.68
CA THR A 27 3.08 1.19 17.93
C THR A 27 3.08 -0.27 18.39
N GLY A 28 4.26 -0.89 18.37
CA GLY A 28 4.52 -2.16 19.03
C GLY A 28 4.30 -3.42 18.18
N ALA A 29 5.34 -4.22 18.05
CA ALA A 29 5.71 -5.27 19.01
C ALA A 29 7.20 -5.60 18.76
N PRO A 30 7.94 -6.14 19.74
CA PRO A 30 9.33 -6.53 19.57
C PRO A 30 9.46 -7.76 18.66
N VAL A 31 8.98 -7.69 17.42
CA VAL A 31 9.19 -8.76 16.44
C VAL A 31 10.60 -8.58 15.91
N THR A 32 11.48 -9.52 16.27
CA THR A 32 12.85 -9.51 15.77
C THR A 32 12.86 -9.49 14.25
N ALA A 33 13.73 -8.74 13.59
CA ALA A 33 13.78 -8.75 12.13
C ALA A 33 14.06 -10.16 11.59
N ARG A 34 14.81 -10.97 12.34
CA ARG A 34 15.07 -12.39 12.02
C ARG A 34 13.82 -13.24 12.08
N SER A 35 13.02 -13.11 13.14
CA SER A 35 11.78 -13.88 13.29
C SER A 35 10.74 -13.41 12.27
N PHE A 36 10.73 -12.11 11.95
CA PHE A 36 9.94 -11.55 10.86
C PHE A 36 10.32 -12.14 9.51
N LEU A 37 11.62 -12.20 9.19
CA LEU A 37 12.09 -12.76 7.93
C LEU A 37 11.84 -14.27 7.83
N LEU A 38 12.18 -15.03 8.88
CA LEU A 38 12.06 -16.49 8.87
C LEU A 38 10.61 -16.98 8.89
N ARG A 39 9.73 -16.34 9.66
CA ARG A 39 8.31 -16.73 9.76
C ARG A 39 7.44 -16.04 8.71
N GLY A 40 7.78 -14.81 8.31
CA GLY A 40 7.05 -14.07 7.29
C GLY A 40 7.33 -14.58 5.88
N LEU A 41 8.52 -15.08 5.57
CA LEU A 41 8.84 -15.63 4.24
C LEU A 41 7.91 -16.79 3.81
N PRO A 42 7.64 -17.83 4.62
CA PRO A 42 6.69 -18.87 4.21
C PRO A 42 5.26 -18.34 4.09
N MET A 43 4.83 -17.41 4.96
CA MET A 43 3.49 -16.79 4.87
C MET A 43 3.34 -15.95 3.60
N THR A 44 4.36 -15.19 3.21
CA THR A 44 4.34 -14.37 1.98
C THR A 44 4.36 -15.23 0.73
N LEU A 45 5.15 -16.31 0.70
CA LEU A 45 5.11 -17.27 -0.40
C LEU A 45 3.75 -17.95 -0.51
N ALA A 46 3.12 -18.29 0.63
CA ALA A 46 1.76 -18.80 0.65
C ALA A 46 0.77 -17.76 0.08
N LEU A 47 0.88 -16.49 0.44
CA LEU A 47 0.06 -15.42 -0.14
C LEU A 47 0.29 -15.26 -1.64
N VAL A 48 1.54 -15.28 -2.11
CA VAL A 48 1.84 -15.24 -3.56
C VAL A 48 1.17 -16.41 -4.27
N LEU A 49 1.24 -17.61 -3.69
CA LEU A 49 0.59 -18.79 -4.25
C LEU A 49 -0.93 -18.61 -4.29
N ILE A 50 -1.55 -18.17 -3.20
CA ILE A 50 -2.99 -17.91 -3.14
C ILE A 50 -3.37 -16.85 -4.19
N THR A 51 -2.66 -15.74 -4.25
CA THR A 51 -2.85 -14.67 -5.24
C THR A 51 -2.70 -15.17 -6.68
N ALA A 52 -1.72 -16.04 -6.95
CA ALA A 52 -1.53 -16.65 -8.27
C ALA A 52 -2.68 -17.59 -8.62
N LEU A 53 -3.15 -18.40 -7.66
CA LEU A 53 -4.26 -19.33 -7.82
C LEU A 53 -5.58 -18.58 -8.04
N THR A 54 -5.86 -17.52 -7.28
CA THR A 54 -7.06 -16.69 -7.48
C THR A 54 -7.01 -15.97 -8.82
N ALA A 55 -5.86 -15.39 -9.20
CA ALA A 55 -5.71 -14.76 -10.51
C ALA A 55 -5.88 -15.76 -11.66
N GLY A 56 -5.32 -16.96 -11.55
CA GLY A 56 -5.42 -18.01 -12.56
C GLY A 56 -6.83 -18.63 -12.67
N ALA A 57 -7.51 -18.83 -11.54
CA ALA A 57 -8.88 -19.34 -11.51
C ALA A 57 -9.85 -18.35 -12.17
N GLU A 58 -9.72 -17.07 -11.86
CA GLU A 58 -10.60 -16.01 -12.38
C GLU A 58 -10.39 -15.78 -13.88
N GLN A 59 -9.14 -15.88 -14.36
CA GLN A 59 -8.84 -15.77 -15.79
C GLN A 59 -9.42 -16.94 -16.62
N ARG A 60 -9.68 -18.09 -15.99
CA ARG A 60 -10.25 -19.27 -16.65
C ARG A 60 -11.78 -19.31 -16.58
N ALA A 61 -12.36 -18.72 -15.54
CA ALA A 61 -13.79 -18.79 -15.29
C ALA A 61 -14.58 -17.58 -15.83
N ASP A 62 -13.91 -16.48 -16.24
CA ASP A 62 -14.54 -15.19 -16.56
C ASP A 62 -15.58 -14.78 -15.49
N SER A 63 -15.33 -15.17 -14.23
CA SER A 63 -16.35 -15.19 -13.17
C SER A 63 -16.80 -13.78 -12.79
N PHE A 64 -15.98 -12.77 -13.04
CA PHE A 64 -16.30 -11.36 -12.83
C PHE A 64 -17.25 -10.76 -13.88
N GLY A 65 -17.72 -11.53 -14.87
CA GLY A 65 -18.63 -11.10 -15.94
C GLY A 65 -20.01 -10.59 -15.52
N GLY A 66 -20.33 -10.54 -14.22
CA GLY A 66 -21.54 -9.89 -13.69
C GLY A 66 -22.88 -10.62 -13.93
N THR A 67 -22.85 -11.80 -14.57
CA THR A 67 -24.05 -12.60 -14.88
C THR A 67 -24.54 -13.44 -13.70
N ASP A 68 -23.66 -13.81 -12.76
CA ASP A 68 -23.98 -14.69 -11.63
C ASP A 68 -24.12 -13.95 -10.29
N LEU A 69 -25.06 -14.39 -9.45
CA LEU A 69 -25.24 -13.90 -8.07
C LEU A 69 -23.95 -14.01 -7.24
N ARG A 70 -23.16 -15.07 -7.46
CA ARG A 70 -21.87 -15.28 -6.80
C ARG A 70 -20.88 -14.15 -7.12
N SER A 71 -20.81 -13.72 -8.38
CA SER A 71 -19.88 -12.66 -8.78
C SER A 71 -20.27 -11.31 -8.18
N ARG A 72 -21.57 -11.04 -8.06
CA ARG A 72 -22.08 -9.83 -7.38
C ARG A 72 -21.76 -9.83 -5.88
N VAL A 73 -21.90 -10.96 -5.19
CA VAL A 73 -21.53 -11.04 -3.77
C VAL A 73 -20.02 -10.84 -3.58
N VAL A 74 -19.19 -11.47 -4.42
CA VAL A 74 -17.72 -11.32 -4.36
C VAL A 74 -17.29 -9.89 -4.69
N CYS A 75 -17.84 -9.28 -5.76
CA CYS A 75 -17.60 -7.87 -6.10
C CYS A 75 -18.07 -6.91 -5.00
N GLY A 76 -19.20 -7.20 -4.37
CA GLY A 76 -19.74 -6.42 -3.25
C GLY A 76 -18.83 -6.48 -2.02
N GLY A 77 -18.38 -7.69 -1.66
CA GLY A 77 -17.44 -7.88 -0.56
C GLY A 77 -16.10 -7.20 -0.81
N LEU A 78 -15.53 -7.36 -2.01
CA LEU A 78 -14.31 -6.65 -2.41
C LEU A 78 -14.50 -5.13 -2.40
N GLY A 79 -15.63 -4.64 -2.92
CA GLY A 79 -15.96 -3.21 -2.93
C GLY A 79 -16.02 -2.62 -1.52
N LEU A 80 -16.67 -3.32 -0.58
CA LEU A 80 -16.73 -2.91 0.82
C LEU A 80 -15.34 -2.92 1.48
N TRP A 81 -14.49 -3.91 1.17
CA TRP A 81 -13.11 -3.94 1.63
C TRP A 81 -12.29 -2.76 1.09
N PHE A 82 -12.43 -2.41 -0.19
CA PHE A 82 -11.77 -1.24 -0.77
C PHE A 82 -12.23 0.08 -0.12
N VAL A 83 -13.52 0.21 0.20
CA VAL A 83 -14.03 1.38 0.94
C VAL A 83 -13.46 1.44 2.35
N TRP A 84 -13.37 0.30 3.04
CA TRP A 84 -12.75 0.22 4.36
C TRP A 84 -11.29 0.66 4.33
N GLU A 85 -10.51 0.16 3.37
CA GLU A 85 -9.11 0.58 3.16
C GLU A 85 -8.98 2.07 2.81
N ALA A 86 -9.96 2.66 2.11
CA ALA A 86 -9.96 4.08 1.79
C ALA A 86 -10.17 4.94 3.04
N VAL A 87 -11.13 4.55 3.89
CA VAL A 87 -11.37 5.20 5.19
C VAL A 87 -10.14 5.10 6.07
N GLU A 88 -9.50 3.93 6.13
CA GLU A 88 -8.31 3.74 6.94
C GLU A 88 -7.10 4.54 6.43
N THR A 89 -6.88 4.57 5.11
CA THR A 89 -5.83 5.41 4.50
C THR A 89 -6.07 6.90 4.82
N PHE A 90 -7.32 7.35 4.78
CA PHE A 90 -7.69 8.72 5.11
C PHE A 90 -7.46 9.04 6.59
N ARG A 91 -7.87 8.14 7.49
CA ARG A 91 -7.65 8.26 8.94
C ARG A 91 -6.16 8.41 9.26
N GLN A 92 -5.33 7.51 8.72
CA GLN A 92 -3.87 7.54 8.89
C GLN A 92 -3.24 8.84 8.40
N ALA A 93 -3.68 9.33 7.23
CA ALA A 93 -3.19 10.58 6.69
C ALA A 93 -3.59 11.79 7.55
N GLN A 94 -4.83 11.81 8.06
CA GLN A 94 -5.30 12.87 8.95
C GLN A 94 -4.58 12.85 10.30
N GLU A 95 -4.30 11.67 10.87
CA GLU A 95 -3.53 11.52 12.11
C GLU A 95 -2.11 12.06 11.94
N LEU A 96 -1.41 11.68 10.87
CA LEU A 96 -0.06 12.20 10.60
C LEU A 96 -0.03 13.71 10.37
N CYS A 97 -1.04 14.26 9.69
CA CYS A 97 -1.20 15.71 9.53
C CYS A 97 -1.45 16.43 10.86
N TRP A 98 -2.24 15.81 11.74
CA TRP A 98 -2.53 16.37 13.05
C TRP A 98 -1.29 16.34 13.96
N GLU A 99 -0.59 15.20 14.02
CA GLU A 99 0.57 15.02 14.90
C GLU A 99 1.79 15.86 14.48
N ASN A 100 2.08 15.94 13.17
CA ASN A 100 3.31 16.57 12.70
C ASN A 100 3.13 18.03 12.24
N PHE A 101 1.93 18.40 11.81
CA PHE A 101 1.65 19.72 11.24
C PHE A 101 0.54 20.48 12.00
N SER A 102 -0.01 19.91 13.07
CA SER A 102 -1.13 20.49 13.83
C SER A 102 -2.30 20.92 12.93
N SER A 103 -2.58 20.14 11.88
CA SER A 103 -3.47 20.56 10.79
C SER A 103 -4.59 19.56 10.50
N MET A 104 -5.81 20.09 10.31
CA MET A 104 -6.99 19.37 9.80
C MET A 104 -7.14 19.44 8.27
N ALA A 105 -6.05 19.72 7.55
CA ALA A 105 -6.09 19.90 6.10
C ALA A 105 -6.68 18.71 5.34
N MET A 106 -6.46 17.46 5.77
CA MET A 106 -7.01 16.29 5.07
C MET A 106 -8.55 16.25 5.12
N LEU A 107 -9.17 16.62 6.24
CA LEU A 107 -10.63 16.80 6.33
C LEU A 107 -11.17 17.86 5.37
N GLY A 108 -10.48 18.99 5.23
CA GLY A 108 -10.85 20.03 4.25
C GLY A 108 -10.68 19.57 2.80
N LEU A 109 -9.71 18.70 2.54
CA LEU A 109 -9.42 18.15 1.21
C LEU A 109 -10.29 16.93 0.85
N LEU A 110 -10.93 16.29 1.82
CA LEU A 110 -11.78 15.12 1.61
C LEU A 110 -12.81 15.28 0.47
N PRO A 111 -13.63 16.35 0.40
CA PRO A 111 -14.58 16.52 -0.70
C PRO A 111 -13.88 16.63 -2.06
N LEU A 112 -12.72 17.29 -2.13
CA LEU A 112 -11.93 17.40 -3.35
C LEU A 112 -11.32 16.07 -3.76
N LEU A 113 -10.82 15.27 -2.81
CA LEU A 113 -10.27 13.94 -3.04
C LEU A 113 -11.33 12.95 -3.50
N LEU A 114 -12.52 12.99 -2.89
CA LEU A 114 -13.67 12.20 -3.33
C LEU A 114 -14.09 12.60 -4.74
N TRP A 115 -14.19 13.90 -5.02
CA TRP A 115 -14.50 14.39 -6.36
C TRP A 115 -13.43 13.99 -7.38
N ALA A 116 -12.16 14.15 -7.04
CA ALA A 116 -11.02 13.78 -7.88
C ALA A 116 -11.02 12.27 -8.16
N GLY A 117 -11.15 11.42 -7.14
CA GLY A 117 -11.31 9.98 -7.30
C GLY A 117 -12.53 9.62 -8.13
N TRP A 118 -13.62 10.38 -8.04
CA TRP A 118 -14.83 10.11 -8.80
C TRP A 118 -14.80 10.59 -10.25
N LYS A 119 -14.02 11.63 -10.60
CA LYS A 119 -14.04 12.24 -11.93
C LYS A 119 -12.74 12.06 -12.74
N LEU A 120 -11.60 11.83 -12.11
CA LEU A 120 -10.35 11.61 -12.84
C LEU A 120 -10.41 10.33 -13.68
N GLU A 121 -9.81 10.40 -14.85
CA GLU A 121 -9.52 9.23 -15.66
C GLU A 121 -8.39 8.41 -15.02
N PRO A 122 -8.44 7.07 -15.14
CA PRO A 122 -7.38 6.19 -14.60
C PRO A 122 -6.02 6.46 -15.26
N ALA A 123 -6.00 6.98 -16.50
CA ALA A 123 -4.79 7.36 -17.22
C ALA A 123 -3.96 8.43 -16.49
N VAL A 124 -4.61 9.38 -15.81
CA VAL A 124 -3.93 10.43 -15.04
C VAL A 124 -3.17 9.80 -13.87
N LEU A 125 -3.80 8.89 -13.13
CA LEU A 125 -3.18 8.20 -12.01
C LEU A 125 -2.04 7.28 -12.46
N VAL A 126 -2.18 6.63 -13.61
CA VAL A 126 -1.10 5.82 -14.20
C VAL A 126 0.12 6.67 -14.57
N ARG A 127 -0.07 7.90 -15.03
CA ARG A 127 1.03 8.86 -15.32
C ARG A 127 1.67 9.41 -14.06
N CYS A 128 0.90 9.64 -13.00
CA CYS A 128 1.43 10.11 -11.71
C CYS A 128 2.22 9.03 -10.94
N ALA A 129 1.82 7.77 -11.06
CA ALA A 129 2.44 6.65 -10.36
C ALA A 129 3.98 6.59 -10.48
N PRO A 130 4.61 6.65 -11.67
CA PRO A 130 6.07 6.63 -11.77
C PRO A 130 6.74 7.83 -11.10
N ILE A 131 6.12 9.02 -11.14
CA ILE A 131 6.66 10.23 -10.52
C ILE A 131 6.70 10.07 -9.00
N LEU A 132 5.60 9.60 -8.42
CA LEU A 132 5.50 9.30 -7.00
C LEU A 132 6.43 8.15 -6.59
N CYS A 133 6.59 7.11 -7.43
CA CYS A 133 7.56 6.04 -7.17
C CYS A 133 9.00 6.58 -7.12
N TRP A 134 9.40 7.46 -8.03
CA TRP A 134 10.72 8.08 -8.00
C TRP A 134 10.89 8.98 -6.79
N ALA A 135 9.88 9.78 -6.45
CA ALA A 135 9.90 10.61 -5.24
C ALA A 135 10.04 9.75 -3.96
N ALA A 136 9.31 8.64 -3.87
CA ALA A 136 9.41 7.70 -2.76
C ALA A 136 10.78 7.01 -2.72
N ALA A 137 11.34 6.63 -3.88
CA ALA A 137 12.67 6.04 -3.97
C ALA A 137 13.76 7.02 -3.54
N LEU A 138 13.66 8.30 -3.94
CA LEU A 138 14.57 9.36 -3.51
C LEU A 138 14.44 9.63 -2.02
N ALA A 139 13.22 9.71 -1.49
CA ALA A 139 12.98 9.86 -0.05
C ALA A 139 13.55 8.68 0.76
N GLY A 140 13.37 7.45 0.27
CA GLY A 140 13.95 6.25 0.89
C GLY A 140 15.49 6.23 0.82
N LEU A 141 16.07 6.62 -0.31
CA LEU A 141 17.53 6.72 -0.45
C LEU A 141 18.11 7.76 0.52
N LEU A 142 17.49 8.93 0.59
CA LEU A 142 17.90 9.96 1.55
C LEU A 142 17.76 9.45 2.99
N CYS A 143 16.72 8.67 3.30
CA CYS A 143 16.54 8.07 4.62
C CYS A 143 17.68 7.11 4.97
N LEU A 144 18.07 6.24 4.03
CA LEU A 144 19.17 5.31 4.24
C LEU A 144 20.51 6.04 4.40
N LEU A 145 20.76 7.07 3.59
CA LEU A 145 21.96 7.90 3.72
C LEU A 145 22.02 8.61 5.08
N GLY A 146 20.89 9.08 5.59
CA GLY A 146 20.80 9.73 6.90
C GLY A 146 21.00 8.77 8.09
N LEU A 147 20.81 7.46 7.87
CA LEU A 147 20.97 6.42 8.88
C LEU A 147 22.31 5.68 8.79
N ASN A 148 23.06 5.83 7.70
CA ASN A 148 24.25 5.04 7.38
C ASN A 148 25.33 5.04 8.50
N GLY A 149 25.45 6.12 9.26
CA GLY A 149 26.39 6.22 10.39
C GLY A 149 25.89 5.68 11.74
N GLN A 150 24.65 5.18 11.81
CA GLN A 150 23.99 4.77 13.06
C GLN A 150 23.68 3.26 13.11
N PHE A 151 24.05 2.50 12.08
CA PHE A 151 23.82 1.07 12.02
C PHE A 151 24.80 0.30 12.90
N HIS A 152 24.28 -0.35 13.94
CA HIS A 152 25.05 -1.19 14.84
C HIS A 152 24.62 -2.66 14.68
N TRP A 153 25.38 -3.43 13.90
CA TRP A 153 25.11 -4.85 13.62
C TRP A 153 25.03 -5.73 14.87
N GLU A 154 25.74 -5.35 15.93
CA GLU A 154 25.74 -6.04 17.22
C GLU A 154 24.35 -6.11 17.85
N LYS A 155 23.53 -5.06 17.66
CA LYS A 155 22.19 -4.98 18.25
C LYS A 155 21.18 -5.95 17.62
N LEU A 156 21.51 -6.51 16.45
CA LEU A 156 20.68 -7.50 15.75
C LEU A 156 20.72 -8.88 16.42
N MET A 157 21.72 -9.15 17.26
CA MET A 157 21.99 -10.47 17.85
C MET A 157 21.31 -10.69 19.21
N LEU A 158 20.63 -9.69 19.78
CA LEU A 158 20.00 -9.85 21.08
C LEU A 158 18.77 -10.77 21.00
N PRO A 159 18.68 -11.79 21.88
CA PRO A 159 17.54 -12.70 21.92
C PRO A 159 16.28 -11.94 22.37
N THR A 160 15.17 -12.20 21.68
CA THR A 160 13.86 -11.59 21.93
C THR A 160 12.78 -12.66 21.92
N GLU A 161 11.75 -12.45 22.75
CA GLU A 161 10.62 -13.36 22.95
C GLU A 161 9.83 -13.59 21.65
N PRO A 162 9.32 -14.81 21.41
CA PRO A 162 8.59 -15.14 20.19
C PRO A 162 7.19 -14.49 20.17
N VAL A 163 7.02 -13.44 19.36
CA VAL A 163 5.71 -12.83 19.10
C VAL A 163 5.04 -13.47 17.87
N THR A 164 3.71 -13.47 17.85
CA THR A 164 2.90 -13.90 16.71
C THR A 164 2.95 -12.86 15.59
N LEU A 165 3.41 -13.28 14.41
CA LEU A 165 3.50 -12.44 13.22
C LEU A 165 2.14 -12.40 12.51
N THR A 166 1.57 -11.22 12.37
CA THR A 166 0.37 -10.97 11.57
C THR A 166 0.76 -10.24 10.29
N LEU A 167 0.69 -10.94 9.15
CA LEU A 167 0.96 -10.35 7.85
C LEU A 167 -0.32 -9.64 7.34
N PRO A 168 -0.27 -8.33 7.03
CA PRO A 168 -1.43 -7.60 6.57
C PRO A 168 -1.92 -8.12 5.22
N LEU A 169 -3.26 -8.23 5.10
CA LEU A 169 -3.93 -8.63 3.86
C LEU A 169 -4.52 -7.40 3.19
N TYR A 170 -4.19 -7.22 1.91
CA TYR A 170 -4.70 -6.13 1.09
C TYR A 170 -5.64 -6.64 0.00
N PRO A 171 -6.77 -5.96 -0.25
CA PRO A 171 -7.74 -6.36 -1.27
C PRO A 171 -7.14 -6.36 -2.69
N GLU A 172 -6.12 -5.54 -2.95
CA GLU A 172 -5.40 -5.47 -4.21
C GLU A 172 -4.76 -6.82 -4.60
N TYR A 173 -4.37 -7.65 -3.62
CA TYR A 173 -3.78 -8.96 -3.90
C TYR A 173 -4.76 -9.92 -4.57
N PHE A 174 -6.05 -9.78 -4.30
CA PHE A 174 -7.08 -10.70 -4.80
C PHE A 174 -7.76 -10.18 -6.07
N ALA A 175 -7.76 -8.85 -6.25
CA ALA A 175 -8.43 -8.20 -7.37
C ALA A 175 -7.50 -7.87 -8.56
N LEU A 176 -6.28 -8.44 -8.60
CA LEU A 176 -5.34 -8.30 -9.72
C LEU A 176 -5.91 -8.56 -11.12
N PRO A 177 -6.66 -9.66 -11.36
CA PRO A 177 -7.20 -9.93 -12.70
C PRO A 177 -8.25 -8.90 -13.15
N LEU A 178 -8.84 -8.14 -12.21
CA LEU A 178 -9.82 -7.11 -12.52
C LEU A 178 -9.17 -5.81 -13.02
N PHE A 179 -7.96 -5.50 -12.52
CA PHE A 179 -7.30 -4.21 -12.73
C PHE A 179 -6.13 -4.23 -13.71
N CYS A 180 -5.47 -5.37 -13.89
CA CYS A 180 -4.30 -5.48 -14.76
C CYS A 180 -4.57 -6.30 -16.03
N PRO A 181 -3.90 -5.97 -17.15
CA PRO A 181 -3.95 -6.81 -18.34
C PRO A 181 -3.19 -8.12 -18.08
N ALA A 182 -3.61 -9.22 -18.72
CA ALA A 182 -3.09 -10.57 -18.47
C ALA A 182 -1.54 -10.69 -18.51
N LYS A 183 -0.87 -9.84 -19.29
CA LYS A 183 0.59 -9.79 -19.37
C LYS A 183 1.26 -9.24 -18.09
N GLN A 184 0.62 -8.29 -17.41
CA GLN A 184 1.14 -7.63 -16.20
C GLN A 184 0.76 -8.35 -14.90
N VAL A 185 -0.29 -9.20 -14.94
CA VAL A 185 -0.73 -9.98 -13.77
C VAL A 185 0.42 -10.82 -13.20
N ARG A 186 1.28 -11.41 -14.04
CA ARG A 186 2.43 -12.21 -13.58
C ARG A 186 3.41 -11.41 -12.72
N CYS A 187 3.65 -10.14 -13.04
CA CYS A 187 4.50 -9.27 -12.23
C CYS A 187 3.77 -8.79 -10.98
N ALA A 188 2.47 -8.52 -11.09
CA ALA A 188 1.64 -8.08 -9.98
C ALA A 188 1.40 -9.17 -8.92
N VAL A 189 1.44 -10.46 -9.28
CA VAL A 189 1.37 -11.58 -8.33
C VAL A 189 2.49 -11.53 -7.27
N TRP A 190 3.63 -10.89 -7.59
CA TRP A 190 4.74 -10.69 -6.65
C TRP A 190 4.56 -9.48 -5.72
N LEU A 191 3.41 -8.80 -5.74
CA LEU A 191 3.08 -7.69 -4.83
C LEU A 191 3.29 -8.02 -3.35
N PRO A 192 2.86 -9.18 -2.81
CA PRO A 192 3.10 -9.52 -1.40
C PRO A 192 4.58 -9.63 -1.04
N VAL A 193 5.45 -9.96 -2.01
CA VAL A 193 6.90 -10.00 -1.77
C VAL A 193 7.46 -8.59 -1.70
N LYS A 194 6.97 -7.65 -2.52
CA LYS A 194 7.40 -6.25 -2.47
C LYS A 194 7.04 -5.60 -1.13
N THR A 195 5.85 -5.86 -0.61
CA THR A 195 5.44 -5.36 0.71
C THR A 195 6.23 -5.98 1.84
N PHE A 196 6.50 -7.30 1.76
CA PHE A 196 7.36 -7.99 2.70
C PHE A 196 8.78 -7.44 2.73
N ILE A 197 9.37 -7.14 1.57
CA ILE A 197 10.70 -6.53 1.48
C ILE A 197 10.69 -5.15 2.14
N LEU A 198 9.65 -4.33 1.90
CA LEU A 198 9.52 -3.02 2.54
C LEU A 198 9.43 -3.16 4.07
N ALA A 199 8.50 -3.96 4.58
CA ALA A 199 8.31 -4.17 6.01
C ALA A 199 9.56 -4.79 6.67
N GLY A 200 10.20 -5.75 6.00
CA GLY A 200 11.44 -6.36 6.45
C GLY A 200 12.61 -5.38 6.47
N SER A 201 12.75 -4.52 5.46
CA SER A 201 13.77 -3.47 5.43
C SER A 201 13.58 -2.46 6.56
N PHE A 202 12.32 -2.10 6.84
CA PHE A 202 11.98 -1.18 7.93
C PHE A 202 12.28 -1.79 9.30
N ALA A 203 11.90 -3.05 9.51
CA ALA A 203 12.21 -3.80 10.72
C ALA A 203 13.73 -3.93 10.94
N LEU A 204 14.49 -4.25 9.88
CA LEU A 204 15.95 -4.31 9.94
C LEU A 204 16.57 -2.96 10.29
N CYS A 205 16.13 -1.86 9.66
CA CYS A 205 16.63 -0.53 9.97
C CYS A 205 16.34 -0.11 11.41
N THR A 206 15.13 -0.39 11.91
CA THR A 206 14.75 -0.11 13.30
C THR A 206 15.62 -0.88 14.29
N GLU A 207 15.88 -2.17 14.07
CA GLU A 207 16.77 -2.95 14.93
C GLU A 207 18.23 -2.53 14.86
N LEU A 208 18.74 -2.16 13.68
CA LEU A 208 20.12 -1.70 13.54
C LEU A 208 20.37 -0.38 14.27
N VAL A 209 19.37 0.51 14.32
CA VAL A 209 19.47 1.83 14.94
C VAL A 209 19.16 1.76 16.44
N PHE A 210 18.00 1.22 16.80
CA PHE A 210 17.50 1.22 18.18
C PHE A 210 17.80 -0.06 18.94
N GLY A 211 17.99 -1.18 18.25
CA GLY A 211 18.20 -2.49 18.85
C GLY A 211 16.94 -3.35 18.93
N ALA A 212 17.17 -4.68 18.98
CA ALA A 212 16.09 -5.66 19.03
C ALA A 212 15.24 -5.47 20.30
N GLY A 213 13.93 -5.43 20.11
CA GLY A 213 12.98 -5.42 21.23
C GLY A 213 12.41 -4.06 21.65
N ASN A 214 12.87 -2.96 21.05
CA ASN A 214 12.36 -1.64 21.39
C ASN A 214 11.02 -1.37 20.69
N ALA A 215 9.96 -1.18 21.46
CA ALA A 215 8.60 -0.85 20.99
C ALA A 215 8.45 0.63 20.59
N LEU A 216 9.50 1.23 20.03
CA LEU A 216 9.45 2.61 19.54
C LEU A 216 8.63 2.65 18.23
N PRO A 217 7.78 3.67 18.04
CA PRO A 217 7.06 3.83 16.79
C PRO A 217 8.03 4.08 15.64
N GLY A 218 7.69 3.56 14.45
CA GLY A 218 8.55 3.67 13.27
C GLY A 218 8.89 5.11 12.87
N ILE A 219 8.07 6.08 13.26
CA ILE A 219 8.37 7.50 13.06
C ILE A 219 9.66 7.96 13.74
N GLU A 220 10.08 7.32 14.85
CA GLU A 220 11.34 7.65 15.51
C GLU A 220 12.55 7.24 14.66
N LEU A 221 12.43 6.21 13.81
CA LEU A 221 13.48 5.86 12.84
C LEU A 221 13.69 6.98 11.83
N LEU A 222 12.60 7.58 11.34
CA LEU A 222 12.67 8.71 10.42
C LEU A 222 13.28 9.94 11.09
N ARG A 223 12.96 10.16 12.38
CA ARG A 223 13.51 11.26 13.18
C ARG A 223 14.98 11.06 13.56
N ALA A 224 15.43 9.81 13.69
CA ALA A 224 16.83 9.48 13.97
C ALA A 224 17.76 9.77 12.79
N GLY A 225 17.26 9.76 11.55
CA GLY A 225 18.04 10.07 10.36
C GLY A 225 18.63 11.49 10.41
N ARG A 226 19.96 11.61 10.40
CA ARG A 226 20.67 12.90 10.29
C ARG A 226 21.44 12.97 8.98
N LEU A 227 21.09 13.96 8.16
CA LEU A 227 21.78 14.25 6.90
C LEU A 227 22.33 15.68 6.95
N GLY A 228 23.53 15.85 7.52
CA GLY A 228 24.17 17.15 7.67
C GLY A 228 23.40 18.13 8.57
N SER A 229 23.13 19.35 8.09
CA SER A 229 22.50 20.45 8.84
C SER A 229 20.95 20.45 8.81
N ILE A 230 20.32 19.47 8.16
CA ILE A 230 18.85 19.44 8.00
C ILE A 230 18.22 18.71 9.20
N SER A 231 17.53 19.48 10.03
CA SER A 231 16.94 19.04 11.32
C SER A 231 15.60 18.28 11.18
N ARG A 232 14.92 18.38 10.03
CA ARG A 232 13.56 17.81 9.81
C ARG A 232 13.47 16.99 8.51
N PHE A 233 14.28 15.95 8.43
CA PHE A 233 14.25 15.02 7.31
C PHE A 233 12.96 14.16 7.29
N ASP A 234 12.45 13.83 8.47
CA ASP A 234 11.17 13.13 8.70
C ASP A 234 9.99 13.79 7.97
N ALA A 235 9.88 15.12 8.03
CA ALA A 235 8.80 15.88 7.40
C ALA A 235 8.77 15.70 5.87
N LEU A 236 9.93 15.61 5.22
CA LEU A 236 10.00 15.41 3.76
C LEU A 236 9.51 14.02 3.37
N VAL A 237 9.93 12.99 4.11
CA VAL A 237 9.47 11.61 3.89
C VAL A 237 7.96 11.50 4.13
N LEU A 238 7.46 12.13 5.20
CA LEU A 238 6.03 12.17 5.51
C LEU A 238 5.22 12.91 4.46
N LEU A 239 5.74 14.00 3.87
CA LEU A 239 5.07 14.71 2.77
C LEU A 239 4.99 13.86 1.50
N VAL A 240 6.08 13.16 1.13
CA VAL A 240 6.07 12.23 0.00
C VAL A 240 5.08 11.10 0.23
N TRP A 241 5.06 10.55 1.45
CA TRP A 241 4.07 9.54 1.83
C TRP A 241 2.64 10.09 1.80
N LEU A 242 2.39 11.31 2.28
CA LEU A 242 1.07 11.94 2.28
C LEU A 242 0.55 12.12 0.86
N ALA A 243 1.41 12.55 -0.07
CA ALA A 243 1.07 12.63 -1.49
C ALA A 243 0.72 11.25 -2.07
N ALA A 244 1.47 10.21 -1.70
CA ALA A 244 1.16 8.83 -2.07
C ALA A 244 -0.14 8.32 -1.42
N ALA A 245 -0.47 8.75 -0.21
CA ALA A 245 -1.71 8.40 0.50
C ALA A 245 -2.93 9.06 -0.14
N MET A 246 -2.83 10.33 -0.52
CA MET A 246 -3.85 11.03 -1.32
C MET A 246 -4.06 10.34 -2.67
N PHE A 247 -2.96 9.93 -3.32
CA PHE A 247 -3.02 9.13 -4.55
C PHE A 247 -3.73 7.79 -4.33
N ARG A 248 -3.36 7.04 -3.29
CA ARG A 248 -4.00 5.77 -2.91
C ARG A 248 -5.50 5.97 -2.67
N PHE A 249 -5.90 7.00 -1.94
CA PHE A 249 -7.31 7.30 -1.69
C PHE A 249 -8.09 7.48 -3.00
N CYS A 250 -7.55 8.26 -3.94
CA CYS A 250 -8.16 8.43 -5.27
C CYS A 250 -8.27 7.11 -6.04
N VAL A 251 -7.24 6.26 -6.00
CA VAL A 251 -7.28 4.92 -6.63
C VAL A 251 -8.39 4.06 -6.02
N LEU A 252 -8.49 4.01 -4.69
CA LEU A 252 -9.49 3.21 -3.99
C LEU A 252 -10.92 3.67 -4.28
N VAL A 253 -11.16 4.99 -4.34
CA VAL A 253 -12.46 5.56 -4.75
C VAL A 253 -12.81 5.19 -6.20
N GLN A 254 -11.83 5.23 -7.11
CA GLN A 254 -12.05 4.80 -8.50
C GLN A 254 -12.42 3.32 -8.59
N VAL A 255 -11.71 2.47 -7.84
CA VAL A 255 -11.97 1.04 -7.77
C VAL A 255 -13.37 0.77 -7.20
N ALA A 256 -13.74 1.42 -6.10
CA ALA A 256 -15.07 1.29 -5.51
C ALA A 256 -16.17 1.74 -6.49
N ARG A 257 -15.96 2.83 -7.24
CA ARG A 257 -16.87 3.30 -8.29
C ARG A 257 -17.02 2.28 -9.42
N GLN A 258 -15.91 1.70 -9.88
CA GLN A 258 -15.95 0.66 -10.90
C GLN A 258 -16.75 -0.53 -10.40
N LEU A 259 -16.39 -1.09 -9.24
CA LEU A 259 -17.09 -2.22 -8.63
C LEU A 259 -18.59 -1.93 -8.43
N ALA A 260 -18.96 -0.73 -8.00
CA ALA A 260 -20.36 -0.30 -7.89
C ALA A 260 -21.08 -0.28 -9.25
N GLY A 261 -20.42 0.17 -10.32
CA GLY A 261 -20.94 0.12 -11.69
C GLY A 261 -21.23 -1.31 -12.16
N TRP A 262 -20.33 -2.24 -11.86
CA TRP A 262 -20.50 -3.67 -12.14
C TRP A 262 -21.65 -4.28 -11.34
N LEU A 263 -21.78 -3.92 -10.05
CA LEU A 263 -22.88 -4.40 -9.18
C LEU A 263 -24.25 -3.91 -9.65
N TRP A 264 -24.34 -2.68 -10.13
CA TRP A 264 -25.60 -2.07 -10.57
C TRP A 264 -26.01 -2.47 -11.99
N GLY A 265 -25.24 -3.32 -12.68
CA GLY A 265 -25.54 -3.76 -14.04
C GLY A 265 -25.50 -2.62 -15.07
N ARG A 266 -24.85 -1.48 -14.77
CA ARG A 266 -24.55 -0.47 -15.78
C ARG A 266 -23.41 -0.98 -16.65
N ALA A 267 -23.76 -1.84 -17.61
CA ALA A 267 -23.13 -1.73 -18.91
C ALA A 267 -23.36 -0.27 -19.32
N THR A 268 -22.30 0.54 -19.36
CA THR A 268 -22.35 1.80 -20.11
C THR A 268 -22.94 1.46 -21.48
N PRO A 269 -23.99 2.16 -21.93
CA PRO A 269 -24.53 1.90 -23.25
C PRO A 269 -23.37 2.00 -24.22
N ALA A 270 -23.24 0.99 -25.08
CA ALA A 270 -22.42 1.12 -26.26
C ALA A 270 -22.79 2.46 -26.90
N GLU A 271 -21.80 3.31 -27.16
CA GLU A 271 -22.00 4.39 -28.12
C GLU A 271 -22.48 3.73 -29.40
N GLU A 272 -23.77 3.89 -29.64
CA GLU A 272 -24.45 3.60 -30.87
C GLU A 272 -23.91 4.59 -31.90
N ASN A 273 -23.15 4.05 -32.85
CA ASN A 273 -22.85 4.58 -34.18
C ASN A 273 -23.37 5.99 -34.50
N ALA A 274 -22.45 6.94 -34.67
CA ALA A 274 -22.52 7.99 -35.69
C ALA A 274 -21.11 8.49 -36.02
#